data_AF-A0A6G0UW44-F1
#
_entry.id   AF-A0A6G0UW44-F1
#
_cell.length_a   1.000
_cell.length_b   1.000
_cell.length_c   1.000
_cell.angle_alpha   90.00
_cell.angle_beta   90.00
_cell.angle_gamma   90.00
#
_symmetry.space_group_name_H-M   'P 1'
#
loop_
_entity.id
_entity.type
_entity.pdbx_description
1 polymer ?
#
loop_
_entity_poly.entity_id
_entity_poly.type
_entity_poly.pdbx_seq_one_letter_code
_entity_poly.pdbx_strand_id
1 'polypeptide(L)'
;MDVVFKKLKFEPAKNPERFLSLLTEGNSKELHSHFKSIDPLRKEGNAVFLTSDVVDFLHGIALWFQSKPLNVSKIEQLTGEFFKGSDMLIFLLSYWMQNPLFDDSVNSKKNFWLLLVSLPSPKLKLYPMLNSENYEEIDLGESKRIKSVESVWLKQIYRGVPQDVFHRVLRKLVDEVMGVMSEPELLGDFLVNFIEGKDTKFGIFALEGVAKLMLEKSFSYPAFFDVLYEKLPALSSFPVKETKNFILKLDLFMGSTHLPAYTIAAFAKRIARIAIVSEVEICNLLLGVLRNMFTNHAVVQEMCHKEEPKDLESDPYVENTSSKNSNAIDSSLWELGIFFRHWQPLTVKKVEFVEIVGNKKSMDVVPLQTMTKTELFKKYFDQGGKKMEDCPISFAKLDDDILFQRGIKAKLVEQFPELESVIEDILPKKENFKLIKGKDHLELIANAAGNVLFIKHRDYPYFPTLKLLHKYPFILPHQQVDKGAIKFVLNGSNIMCPGLTSPGGVVKEGLEKGSVVAIMAEGKQHALAIGCMTMSSEDIVKINSGIGLDNLHYLNDGLWKLPVQS
;
A
#
# COMPACT_ATOMS: atom_id res chain seq x y z
N MET A 1 17.48 -41.73 -19.61
CA MET A 1 16.34 -41.19 -20.38
C MET A 1 15.38 -42.24 -20.97
N ASP A 2 15.47 -43.55 -20.66
CA ASP A 2 14.81 -44.57 -21.54
C ASP A 2 13.92 -45.64 -20.87
N VAL A 3 13.80 -45.68 -19.53
CA VAL A 3 13.33 -46.92 -18.87
C VAL A 3 11.82 -46.96 -18.61
N VAL A 4 11.12 -45.82 -18.61
CA VAL A 4 9.74 -45.75 -18.09
C VAL A 4 8.69 -45.73 -19.20
N PHE A 5 8.98 -45.05 -20.31
CA PHE A 5 8.00 -44.77 -21.36
C PHE A 5 7.96 -45.80 -22.50
N LYS A 6 8.97 -46.65 -22.64
CA LYS A 6 8.96 -47.76 -23.62
C LYS A 6 8.01 -48.91 -23.24
N LYS A 7 7.46 -48.89 -22.02
CA LYS A 7 6.52 -49.93 -21.54
C LYS A 7 5.07 -49.70 -21.96
N LEU A 8 4.63 -48.43 -22.06
CA LEU A 8 3.29 -48.07 -22.51
C LEU A 8 3.28 -47.94 -24.02
N LYS A 9 2.54 -48.84 -24.68
CA LYS A 9 2.30 -48.81 -26.12
C LYS A 9 0.91 -48.24 -26.40
N PHE A 10 0.81 -47.46 -27.46
CA PHE A 10 -0.45 -46.85 -27.90
C PHE A 10 -1.04 -47.68 -29.05
N GLU A 11 -2.29 -48.10 -28.92
CA GLU A 11 -3.05 -48.60 -30.08
C GLU A 11 -3.26 -47.47 -31.10
N PRO A 12 -3.45 -47.77 -32.40
CA PRO A 12 -3.81 -46.75 -33.37
C PRO A 12 -5.16 -46.11 -33.02
N ALA A 13 -5.22 -44.77 -33.08
CA ALA A 13 -6.46 -44.03 -32.89
C ALA A 13 -7.51 -44.46 -33.93
N LYS A 14 -8.74 -44.72 -33.49
CA LYS A 14 -9.86 -45.16 -34.32
C LYS A 14 -10.82 -44.01 -34.60
N ASN A 15 -11.19 -43.22 -33.58
CA ASN A 15 -12.12 -42.11 -33.73
C ASN A 15 -11.82 -40.94 -32.77
N PRO A 16 -10.77 -40.15 -33.03
CA PRO A 16 -10.34 -39.08 -32.13
C PRO A 16 -11.29 -37.85 -32.12
N GLU A 17 -12.06 -37.63 -33.18
CA GLU A 17 -13.00 -36.50 -33.29
C GLU A 17 -14.17 -36.58 -32.30
N ARG A 18 -14.51 -37.80 -31.86
CA ARG A 18 -15.58 -38.08 -30.89
C ARG A 18 -15.45 -37.24 -29.61
N PHE A 19 -14.22 -36.96 -29.17
CA PHE A 19 -13.95 -36.24 -27.93
C PHE A 19 -13.85 -34.72 -28.10
N LEU A 20 -13.88 -34.22 -29.34
CA LEU A 20 -13.76 -32.79 -29.60
C LEU A 20 -14.94 -32.00 -29.02
N SER A 21 -16.18 -32.46 -29.22
CA SER A 21 -17.37 -31.84 -28.63
C SER A 21 -17.34 -31.87 -27.10
N LEU A 22 -16.90 -32.98 -26.51
CA LEU A 22 -16.75 -33.14 -25.07
C LEU A 22 -15.67 -32.22 -24.46
N LEU A 23 -14.56 -32.01 -25.15
CA LEU A 23 -13.50 -31.09 -24.73
C LEU A 23 -13.89 -29.62 -24.88
N THR A 24 -14.70 -29.30 -25.90
CA THR A 24 -15.09 -27.93 -26.24
C THR A 24 -16.30 -27.46 -25.42
N GLU A 25 -17.33 -28.29 -25.29
CA GLU A 25 -18.62 -27.95 -24.67
C GLU A 25 -18.85 -28.68 -23.33
N GLY A 26 -18.31 -29.89 -23.17
CA GLY A 26 -18.58 -30.76 -22.03
C GLY A 26 -17.93 -30.33 -20.71
N ASN A 27 -18.51 -30.72 -19.58
CA ASN A 27 -18.02 -30.36 -18.24
C ASN A 27 -17.05 -31.41 -17.68
N SER A 28 -16.18 -31.02 -16.74
CA SER A 28 -15.20 -31.91 -16.07
C SER A 28 -15.85 -33.16 -15.45
N LYS A 29 -17.08 -33.01 -14.92
CA LYS A 29 -17.89 -34.10 -14.35
C LYS A 29 -18.35 -35.12 -15.39
N GLU A 30 -18.67 -34.68 -16.61
CA GLU A 30 -19.10 -35.55 -17.71
C GLU A 30 -17.93 -36.40 -18.19
N LEU A 31 -16.75 -35.77 -18.37
CA LEU A 31 -15.50 -36.48 -18.65
C LEU A 31 -15.18 -37.49 -17.53
N HIS A 32 -15.29 -37.09 -16.27
CA HIS A 32 -15.06 -38.01 -15.15
C HIS A 32 -16.01 -39.21 -15.18
N SER A 33 -17.30 -38.99 -15.44
CA SER A 33 -18.28 -40.08 -15.54
C SER A 33 -18.00 -41.03 -16.71
N HIS A 34 -17.53 -40.49 -17.84
CA HIS A 34 -17.20 -41.26 -19.03
C HIS A 34 -16.01 -42.20 -18.79
N PHE A 35 -14.95 -41.69 -18.16
CA PHE A 35 -13.73 -42.45 -17.93
C PHE A 35 -13.79 -43.37 -16.70
N LYS A 36 -14.75 -43.18 -15.80
CA LYS A 36 -14.92 -44.04 -14.62
C LYS A 36 -15.35 -45.47 -14.97
N SER A 37 -16.06 -45.65 -16.10
CA SER A 37 -16.52 -46.96 -16.58
C SER A 37 -15.59 -47.65 -17.57
N ILE A 38 -14.49 -46.99 -17.97
CA ILE A 38 -13.56 -47.50 -18.99
C ILE A 38 -12.35 -48.09 -18.27
N ASP A 39 -11.97 -49.32 -18.63
CA ASP A 39 -10.66 -49.85 -18.24
C ASP A 39 -9.59 -49.20 -19.13
N PRO A 40 -8.65 -48.43 -18.56
CA PRO A 40 -7.66 -47.72 -19.35
C PRO A 40 -6.57 -48.61 -19.93
N LEU A 41 -6.40 -49.84 -19.42
CA LEU A 41 -5.26 -50.70 -19.75
C LEU A 41 -5.67 -52.03 -20.35
N ARG A 42 -4.87 -52.49 -21.31
CA ARG A 42 -4.95 -53.83 -21.86
C ARG A 42 -3.58 -54.50 -21.79
N LYS A 43 -3.48 -55.66 -21.14
CA LYS A 43 -2.23 -56.43 -21.05
C LYS A 43 -2.18 -57.46 -22.18
N GLU A 44 -1.12 -57.44 -22.97
CA GLU A 44 -0.78 -58.53 -23.91
C GLU A 44 0.65 -59.01 -23.61
N GLY A 45 0.75 -60.15 -22.91
CA GLY A 45 2.03 -60.67 -22.42
C GLY A 45 2.69 -59.73 -21.40
N ASN A 46 3.97 -59.38 -21.62
CA ASN A 46 4.72 -58.44 -20.77
C ASN A 46 4.52 -56.96 -21.15
N ALA A 47 3.71 -56.65 -22.17
CA ALA A 47 3.47 -55.29 -22.64
C ALA A 47 2.11 -54.77 -22.16
N VAL A 48 2.09 -53.50 -21.75
CA VAL A 48 0.88 -52.79 -21.31
C VAL A 48 0.48 -51.80 -22.39
N PHE A 49 -0.72 -51.95 -22.93
CA PHE A 49 -1.29 -51.08 -23.94
C PHE A 49 -2.34 -50.17 -23.33
N LEU A 50 -2.43 -48.93 -23.80
CA LEU A 50 -3.58 -48.07 -23.54
C LEU A 50 -4.73 -48.48 -24.46
N THR A 51 -5.94 -48.53 -23.91
CA THR A 51 -7.14 -48.86 -24.69
C THR A 51 -7.44 -47.79 -25.75
N SER A 52 -8.09 -48.19 -26.84
CA SER A 52 -8.38 -47.28 -27.95
C SER A 52 -9.15 -46.02 -27.53
N ASP A 53 -10.04 -46.11 -26.53
CA ASP A 53 -10.77 -44.93 -26.03
C ASP A 53 -9.84 -43.90 -25.36
N VAL A 54 -8.85 -44.34 -24.58
CA VAL A 54 -7.86 -43.44 -23.95
C VAL A 54 -6.96 -42.82 -25.01
N VAL A 55 -6.54 -43.61 -26.00
CA VAL A 55 -5.70 -43.10 -27.10
C VAL A 55 -6.47 -42.12 -27.99
N ASP A 56 -7.75 -42.40 -28.29
CA ASP A 56 -8.64 -41.53 -29.04
C ASP A 56 -8.87 -40.21 -28.30
N PHE A 57 -8.99 -40.24 -26.97
CA PHE A 57 -9.07 -39.02 -26.16
C PHE A 57 -7.79 -38.19 -26.19
N LEU A 58 -6.62 -38.84 -26.06
CA LEU A 58 -5.32 -38.16 -26.14
C LEU A 58 -5.07 -37.54 -27.53
N HIS A 59 -5.49 -38.22 -28.60
CA HIS A 59 -5.53 -37.66 -29.96
C HIS A 59 -6.63 -36.59 -30.12
N GLY A 60 -7.74 -36.68 -29.39
CA GLY A 60 -8.78 -35.65 -29.35
C GLY A 60 -8.26 -34.34 -28.76
N ILE A 61 -7.45 -34.40 -27.69
CA ILE A 61 -6.77 -33.22 -27.12
C ILE A 61 -5.84 -32.56 -28.15
N ALA A 62 -5.14 -33.38 -28.93
CA ALA A 62 -4.28 -32.90 -30.00
C ALA A 62 -5.05 -32.12 -31.08
N LEU A 63 -6.18 -32.67 -31.54
CA LEU A 63 -7.06 -32.00 -32.50
C LEU A 63 -7.70 -30.74 -31.88
N TRP A 64 -8.01 -30.78 -30.59
CA TRP A 64 -8.54 -29.63 -29.86
C TRP A 64 -7.58 -28.45 -29.86
N PHE A 65 -6.26 -28.68 -29.81
CA PHE A 65 -5.27 -27.62 -29.93
C PHE A 65 -5.25 -26.96 -31.32
N GLN A 66 -5.57 -27.70 -32.38
CA GLN A 66 -5.66 -27.18 -33.75
C GLN A 66 -6.92 -26.34 -33.99
N SER A 67 -7.90 -26.41 -33.07
CA SER A 67 -9.14 -25.63 -33.15
C SER A 67 -8.94 -24.15 -32.79
N LYS A 68 -10.05 -23.39 -32.70
CA LYS A 68 -10.05 -21.96 -32.34
C LYS A 68 -9.28 -21.71 -31.02
N PRO A 69 -8.76 -20.50 -30.78
CA PRO A 69 -8.06 -20.18 -29.53
C PRO A 69 -8.90 -20.52 -28.31
N LEU A 70 -8.35 -21.33 -27.42
CA LEU A 70 -9.07 -21.89 -26.28
C LEU A 70 -9.22 -20.88 -25.14
N ASN A 71 -10.34 -20.96 -24.43
CA ASN A 71 -10.57 -20.15 -23.24
C ASN A 71 -9.73 -20.68 -22.05
N VAL A 72 -8.88 -19.83 -21.49
CA VAL A 72 -8.03 -20.12 -20.33
C VAL A 72 -8.82 -20.68 -19.15
N SER A 73 -9.99 -20.12 -18.85
CA SER A 73 -10.82 -20.55 -17.72
C SER A 73 -11.30 -22.00 -17.87
N LYS A 74 -11.59 -22.42 -19.10
CA LYS A 74 -11.99 -23.80 -19.39
C LYS A 74 -10.83 -24.77 -19.19
N ILE A 75 -9.64 -24.39 -19.66
CA ILE A 75 -8.42 -25.17 -19.46
C ILE A 75 -8.13 -25.34 -17.96
N GLU A 76 -8.18 -24.24 -17.19
CA GLU A 76 -7.96 -24.27 -15.74
C GLU A 76 -9.00 -25.11 -15.00
N GLN A 77 -10.26 -25.11 -15.44
CA GLN A 77 -11.30 -25.97 -14.89
C GLN A 77 -11.01 -27.46 -15.15
N LEU A 78 -10.62 -27.79 -16.39
CA LEU A 78 -10.25 -29.17 -16.76
C LEU A 78 -9.01 -29.64 -16.01
N THR A 79 -7.98 -28.80 -15.85
CA THR A 79 -6.76 -29.18 -15.12
C THR A 79 -6.95 -29.23 -13.61
N GLY A 80 -7.81 -28.39 -13.04
CA GLY A 80 -8.12 -28.37 -11.61
C GLY A 80 -8.90 -29.59 -11.12
N GLU A 81 -9.72 -30.20 -11.98
CA GLU A 81 -10.57 -31.35 -11.63
C GLU A 81 -10.15 -32.65 -12.31
N PHE A 82 -10.00 -32.66 -13.64
CA PHE A 82 -9.80 -33.88 -14.42
C PHE A 82 -8.33 -34.33 -14.40
N PHE A 83 -7.37 -33.43 -14.68
CA PHE A 83 -5.95 -33.78 -14.68
C PHE A 83 -5.30 -33.85 -13.29
N LYS A 84 -6.08 -33.70 -12.22
CA LYS A 84 -5.63 -33.92 -10.83
C LYS A 84 -5.48 -35.41 -10.48
N GLY A 85 -6.02 -36.30 -11.31
CA GLY A 85 -5.80 -37.74 -11.23
C GLY A 85 -4.41 -38.15 -11.72
N SER A 86 -3.73 -39.04 -10.99
CA SER A 86 -2.37 -39.50 -11.32
C SER A 86 -2.27 -40.13 -12.70
N ASP A 87 -3.27 -40.94 -13.02
CA ASP A 87 -3.28 -41.83 -14.18
C ASP A 87 -3.34 -41.02 -15.48
N MET A 88 -4.30 -40.10 -15.58
CA MET A 88 -4.49 -39.26 -16.76
C MET A 88 -3.32 -38.32 -17.00
N LEU A 89 -2.71 -37.79 -15.93
CA LEU A 89 -1.50 -36.98 -16.05
C LEU A 89 -0.33 -37.80 -16.61
N ILE A 90 -0.13 -39.03 -16.11
CA ILE A 90 0.91 -39.94 -16.60
C ILE A 90 0.66 -40.32 -18.06
N PHE A 91 -0.58 -40.63 -18.42
CA PHE A 91 -0.95 -40.96 -19.81
C PHE A 91 -0.70 -39.78 -20.75
N LEU A 92 -1.09 -38.57 -20.36
CA LEU A 92 -0.85 -37.37 -21.15
C LEU A 92 0.65 -37.09 -21.34
N LEU A 93 1.45 -37.16 -20.26
CA LEU A 93 2.90 -36.91 -20.33
C LEU A 93 3.62 -37.98 -21.15
N SER A 94 3.26 -39.26 -20.98
CA SER A 94 3.83 -40.36 -21.77
C SER A 94 3.48 -40.25 -23.25
N TYR A 95 2.25 -39.84 -23.55
CA TYR A 95 1.80 -39.58 -24.91
C TYR A 95 2.57 -38.43 -25.55
N TRP A 96 2.74 -37.29 -24.88
CA TRP A 96 3.50 -36.16 -25.40
C TRP A 96 5.01 -36.41 -25.52
N MET A 97 5.56 -37.34 -24.75
CA MET A 97 6.94 -37.77 -24.93
C MET A 97 7.15 -38.47 -26.29
N GLN A 98 6.20 -39.35 -26.66
CA GLN A 98 6.24 -40.13 -27.90
C GLN A 98 5.69 -39.37 -29.10
N ASN A 99 4.67 -38.52 -28.90
CA ASN A 99 3.97 -37.72 -29.92
C ASN A 99 4.02 -36.23 -29.54
N PRO A 100 5.14 -35.54 -29.80
CA PRO A 100 5.45 -34.31 -29.07
C PRO A 100 4.89 -33.05 -29.74
N LEU A 101 4.40 -33.13 -30.98
CA LEU A 101 3.60 -32.07 -31.62
C LEU A 101 2.67 -32.69 -32.66
N PHE A 102 1.46 -32.13 -32.73
CA PHE A 102 0.40 -32.53 -33.64
C PHE A 102 0.30 -31.64 -34.88
N ASP A 103 0.85 -30.42 -34.80
CA ASP A 103 0.95 -29.44 -35.89
C ASP A 103 1.83 -28.24 -35.44
N ASP A 104 2.53 -27.59 -36.38
CA ASP A 104 3.44 -26.47 -36.13
C ASP A 104 2.75 -25.09 -36.12
N SER A 105 1.42 -25.05 -36.27
CA SER A 105 0.63 -23.82 -36.24
C SER A 105 0.77 -23.06 -34.91
N VAL A 106 0.76 -21.73 -35.02
CA VAL A 106 0.93 -20.81 -33.86
C VAL A 106 -0.16 -21.03 -32.80
N ASN A 107 -1.40 -21.29 -33.23
CA ASN A 107 -2.53 -21.54 -32.32
C ASN A 107 -2.38 -22.87 -31.57
N SER A 108 -1.98 -23.95 -32.27
CA SER A 108 -1.71 -25.25 -31.67
C SER A 108 -0.63 -25.16 -30.59
N LYS A 109 0.47 -24.47 -30.89
CA LYS A 109 1.55 -24.20 -29.92
C LYS A 109 1.05 -23.42 -28.71
N LYS A 110 0.25 -22.37 -28.93
CA LYS A 110 -0.31 -21.54 -27.86
C LYS A 110 -1.23 -22.35 -26.94
N ASN A 111 -2.17 -23.10 -27.51
CA ASN A 111 -3.12 -23.92 -26.76
C ASN A 111 -2.42 -25.02 -25.95
N PHE A 112 -1.40 -25.65 -26.54
CA PHE A 112 -0.55 -26.61 -25.85
C PHE A 112 0.14 -26.00 -24.62
N TRP A 113 0.80 -24.85 -24.78
CA TRP A 113 1.49 -24.18 -23.68
C TRP A 113 0.54 -23.74 -22.58
N LEU A 114 -0.67 -23.29 -22.94
CA LEU A 114 -1.71 -22.97 -21.95
C LEU A 114 -2.10 -24.21 -21.13
N LEU A 115 -2.28 -25.38 -21.76
CA LEU A 115 -2.58 -26.59 -21.02
C LEU A 115 -1.39 -27.02 -20.14
N LEU A 116 -0.18 -27.02 -20.68
CA LEU A 116 1.04 -27.44 -19.97
C LEU A 116 1.29 -26.59 -18.70
N VAL A 117 1.10 -25.28 -18.78
CA VAL A 117 1.25 -24.36 -17.64
C VAL A 117 0.15 -24.57 -16.59
N SER A 118 -1.07 -24.91 -17.02
CA SER A 118 -2.21 -25.14 -16.14
C SER A 118 -2.21 -26.51 -15.46
N LEU A 119 -1.30 -27.42 -15.80
CA LEU A 119 -1.21 -28.73 -15.16
C LEU A 119 -0.88 -28.61 -13.66
N PRO A 120 -1.45 -29.50 -12.81
CA PRO A 120 -1.18 -29.50 -11.38
C PRO A 120 0.28 -29.84 -11.08
N SER A 121 0.77 -29.35 -9.94
CA SER A 121 2.15 -29.61 -9.49
C SER A 121 2.41 -31.12 -9.35
N PRO A 122 3.56 -31.65 -9.81
CA PRO A 122 3.86 -33.08 -9.74
C PRO A 122 4.05 -33.61 -8.31
N LYS A 123 4.23 -32.70 -7.33
CA LYS A 123 4.40 -33.00 -5.89
C LYS A 123 3.07 -33.23 -5.15
N LEU A 124 1.92 -32.95 -5.77
CA LEU A 124 0.63 -33.24 -5.16
C LEU A 124 0.48 -34.77 -5.01
N LYS A 125 -0.02 -35.25 -3.87
CA LYS A 125 -0.47 -36.64 -3.75
C LYS A 125 -1.65 -36.81 -4.70
N LEU A 126 -1.39 -37.45 -5.84
CA LEU A 126 -2.39 -37.69 -6.87
C LEU A 126 -3.23 -38.89 -6.44
N TYR A 127 -4.54 -38.80 -6.69
CA TYR A 127 -5.49 -39.88 -6.40
C TYR A 127 -5.76 -40.67 -7.69
N PRO A 128 -5.92 -42.00 -7.60
CA PRO A 128 -6.43 -42.80 -8.71
C PRO A 128 -7.75 -42.21 -9.18
N MET A 129 -7.84 -41.91 -10.46
CA MET A 129 -9.06 -41.34 -11.05
C MET A 129 -9.82 -42.38 -11.87
N LEU A 130 -9.08 -43.31 -12.47
CA LEU A 130 -9.62 -44.37 -13.29
C LEU A 130 -9.79 -45.62 -12.45
N ASN A 131 -10.85 -46.38 -12.72
CA ASN A 131 -11.11 -47.62 -12.03
C ASN A 131 -10.13 -48.69 -12.54
N SER A 132 -8.96 -48.79 -11.93
CA SER A 132 -8.01 -49.86 -12.24
C SER A 132 -7.70 -50.65 -10.98
N GLU A 133 -8.09 -51.92 -10.98
CA GLU A 133 -7.59 -52.91 -10.01
C GLU A 133 -6.05 -53.02 -10.04
N ASN A 134 -5.42 -52.48 -11.10
CA ASN A 134 -3.98 -52.47 -11.37
C ASN A 134 -3.27 -51.11 -11.08
N TYR A 135 -3.86 -50.20 -10.31
CA TYR A 135 -3.28 -48.86 -10.05
C TYR A 135 -1.81 -48.90 -9.54
N GLU A 136 -1.46 -49.89 -8.74
CA GLU A 136 -0.10 -50.08 -8.22
C GLU A 136 0.95 -50.33 -9.32
N GLU A 137 0.56 -50.83 -10.50
CA GLU A 137 1.46 -51.00 -11.65
C GLU A 137 1.64 -49.73 -12.49
N ILE A 138 0.68 -48.79 -12.40
CA ILE A 138 0.67 -47.51 -13.11
C ILE A 138 1.44 -46.46 -12.31
N ASP A 139 1.46 -46.56 -10.98
CA ASP A 139 2.21 -45.64 -10.13
C ASP A 139 3.70 -45.72 -10.43
N LEU A 140 4.16 -44.81 -11.27
CA LEU A 140 5.56 -44.68 -11.65
C LEU A 140 6.44 -44.30 -10.44
N GLY A 141 5.85 -43.96 -9.29
CA GLY A 141 6.53 -43.35 -8.17
C GLY A 141 6.86 -41.89 -8.46
N GLU A 142 7.04 -41.11 -7.41
CA GLU A 142 7.25 -39.66 -7.50
C GLU A 142 8.45 -39.31 -8.39
N SER A 143 9.59 -39.97 -8.20
CA SER A 143 10.81 -39.70 -8.96
C SER A 143 10.66 -39.88 -10.47
N LYS A 144 9.90 -40.89 -10.93
CA LYS A 144 9.71 -41.11 -12.37
C LYS A 144 8.73 -40.08 -12.96
N ARG A 145 7.66 -39.73 -12.24
CA ARG A 145 6.73 -38.66 -12.66
C ARG A 145 7.45 -37.32 -12.83
N ILE A 146 8.35 -37.00 -11.92
CA ILE A 146 9.18 -35.78 -11.99
C ILE A 146 10.00 -35.78 -13.29
N LYS A 147 10.72 -36.87 -13.59
CA LYS A 147 11.52 -37.00 -14.82
C LYS A 147 10.67 -36.92 -16.09
N SER A 148 9.43 -37.41 -16.05
CA SER A 148 8.47 -37.30 -17.13
C SER A 148 8.13 -35.85 -17.46
N VAL A 149 7.77 -35.08 -16.42
CA VAL A 149 7.45 -33.66 -16.55
C VAL A 149 8.66 -32.88 -17.05
N GLU A 150 9.82 -33.09 -16.43
CA GLU A 150 11.09 -32.48 -16.83
C GLU A 150 11.40 -32.70 -18.32
N SER A 151 11.30 -33.95 -18.79
CA SER A 151 11.59 -34.29 -20.19
C SER A 151 10.62 -33.62 -21.17
N VAL A 152 9.32 -33.56 -20.83
CA VAL A 152 8.32 -32.86 -21.65
C VAL A 152 8.62 -31.37 -21.70
N TRP A 153 8.87 -30.73 -20.55
CA TRP A 153 9.17 -29.30 -20.48
C TRP A 153 10.42 -28.95 -21.30
N LEU A 154 11.53 -29.68 -21.14
CA LEU A 154 12.77 -29.43 -21.88
C LEU A 154 12.57 -29.57 -23.40
N LYS A 155 11.88 -30.64 -23.84
CA LYS A 155 11.62 -30.90 -25.27
C LYS A 155 10.76 -29.81 -25.90
N GLN A 156 9.81 -29.25 -25.15
CA GLN A 156 8.93 -28.21 -25.65
C GLN A 156 9.59 -26.83 -25.62
N ILE A 157 10.37 -26.53 -24.58
CA ILE A 157 11.19 -25.31 -24.52
C ILE A 157 12.11 -25.22 -25.74
N TYR A 158 12.78 -26.33 -26.09
CA TYR A 158 13.67 -26.39 -27.27
C TYR A 158 12.94 -26.08 -28.60
N ARG A 159 11.63 -26.36 -28.69
CA ARG A 159 10.81 -26.09 -29.88
C ARG A 159 10.30 -24.65 -29.97
N GLY A 160 10.53 -23.86 -28.92
CA GLY A 160 10.14 -22.46 -28.85
C GLY A 160 8.81 -22.24 -28.12
N VAL A 161 8.80 -21.18 -27.32
CA VAL A 161 7.61 -20.72 -26.60
C VAL A 161 6.99 -19.55 -27.38
N PRO A 162 5.67 -19.49 -27.60
CA PRO A 162 5.02 -18.33 -28.20
C PRO A 162 5.09 -17.09 -27.29
N GLN A 163 5.24 -15.90 -27.89
CA GLN A 163 5.47 -14.67 -27.14
C GLN A 163 4.31 -14.30 -26.19
N ASP A 164 3.07 -14.57 -26.59
CA ASP A 164 1.86 -14.31 -25.80
C ASP A 164 1.83 -15.03 -24.44
N VAL A 165 2.49 -16.19 -24.35
CA VAL A 165 2.44 -17.06 -23.16
C VAL A 165 3.73 -17.02 -22.35
N PHE A 166 4.78 -16.32 -22.81
CA PHE A 166 6.08 -16.24 -22.14
C PHE A 166 5.95 -15.90 -20.65
N HIS A 167 5.15 -14.90 -20.29
CA HIS A 167 5.00 -14.48 -18.90
C HIS A 167 4.51 -15.63 -18.01
N ARG A 168 3.44 -16.31 -18.43
CA ARG A 168 2.85 -17.42 -17.66
C ARG A 168 3.78 -18.62 -17.58
N VAL A 169 4.43 -18.95 -18.69
CA VAL A 169 5.40 -20.04 -18.77
C VAL A 169 6.57 -19.78 -17.84
N LEU A 170 7.19 -18.59 -17.90
CA LEU A 170 8.35 -18.23 -17.08
C LEU A 170 8.01 -18.19 -15.60
N ARG A 171 6.86 -17.61 -15.21
CA ARG A 171 6.41 -17.61 -13.81
C ARG A 171 6.20 -19.03 -13.28
N LYS A 172 5.45 -19.86 -13.99
CA LYS A 172 5.20 -21.26 -13.59
C LYS A 172 6.51 -22.05 -13.51
N LEU A 173 7.41 -21.83 -14.47
CA LEU A 173 8.72 -22.47 -14.52
C LEU A 173 9.52 -22.17 -13.24
N VAL A 174 9.68 -20.89 -12.91
CA VAL A 174 10.50 -20.44 -11.76
C VAL A 174 9.86 -20.78 -10.42
N ASP A 175 8.57 -20.53 -10.26
CA ASP A 175 7.85 -20.72 -9.00
C ASP A 175 7.69 -22.21 -8.64
N GLU A 176 7.29 -23.04 -9.60
CA GLU A 176 6.89 -24.42 -9.34
C GLU A 176 7.80 -25.45 -10.00
N VAL A 177 8.00 -25.38 -11.31
CA VAL A 177 8.60 -26.49 -12.08
C VAL A 177 10.07 -26.70 -11.72
N MET A 178 10.86 -25.63 -11.60
CA MET A 178 12.28 -25.71 -11.26
C MET A 178 12.54 -26.38 -9.91
N GLY A 179 11.63 -26.21 -8.94
CA GLY A 179 11.77 -26.85 -7.62
C GLY A 179 11.42 -28.34 -7.62
N VAL A 180 10.93 -28.86 -8.75
CA VAL A 180 10.49 -30.25 -8.92
C VAL A 180 11.47 -31.03 -9.80
N MET A 181 12.07 -30.41 -10.81
CA MET A 181 12.99 -31.07 -11.76
C MET A 181 14.19 -31.75 -11.07
N SER A 182 14.65 -32.85 -11.66
CA SER A 182 15.84 -33.56 -11.21
C SER A 182 17.11 -32.76 -11.54
N GLU A 183 17.20 -32.28 -12.77
CA GLU A 183 18.35 -31.55 -13.35
C GLU A 183 17.91 -30.16 -13.86
N PRO A 184 17.49 -29.24 -12.96
CA PRO A 184 17.02 -27.90 -13.35
C PRO A 184 18.10 -27.01 -14.00
N GLU A 185 19.38 -27.36 -13.86
CA GLU A 185 20.53 -26.71 -14.50
C GLU A 185 20.43 -26.65 -16.04
N LEU A 186 19.71 -27.60 -16.67
CA LEU A 186 19.49 -27.61 -18.12
C LEU A 186 18.65 -26.41 -18.61
N LEU A 187 17.94 -25.72 -17.70
CA LEU A 187 17.20 -24.51 -18.01
C LEU A 187 18.08 -23.25 -17.98
N GLY A 188 19.36 -23.36 -17.58
CA GLY A 188 20.27 -22.22 -17.45
C GLY A 188 20.33 -21.37 -18.72
N ASP A 189 20.69 -21.97 -19.85
CA ASP A 189 20.81 -21.28 -21.14
C ASP A 189 19.49 -20.62 -21.57
N PHE A 190 18.36 -21.29 -21.30
CA PHE A 190 17.05 -20.73 -21.58
C PHE A 190 16.79 -19.47 -20.77
N LEU A 191 17.09 -19.47 -19.47
CA LEU A 191 16.91 -18.30 -18.60
C LEU A 191 17.86 -17.17 -18.98
N VAL A 192 19.12 -17.47 -19.30
CA VAL A 192 20.12 -16.47 -19.73
C VAL A 192 19.66 -15.72 -20.98
N ASN A 193 19.08 -16.42 -21.96
CA ASN A 193 18.52 -15.79 -23.16
C ASN A 193 17.41 -14.76 -22.85
N PHE A 194 16.61 -14.94 -21.79
CA PHE A 194 15.63 -13.93 -21.36
C PHE A 194 16.25 -12.75 -20.64
N ILE A 195 17.39 -12.94 -19.97
CA ILE A 195 18.13 -11.88 -19.28
C ILE A 195 18.81 -10.95 -20.29
N GLU A 196 19.42 -11.53 -21.33
CA GLU A 196 20.08 -10.80 -22.43
C GLU A 196 19.06 -10.21 -23.43
N GLY A 197 17.81 -10.66 -23.37
CA GLY A 197 16.72 -10.14 -24.19
C GLY A 197 16.43 -8.66 -23.96
N LYS A 198 15.80 -8.03 -24.97
CA LYS A 198 15.41 -6.61 -24.91
C LYS A 198 14.30 -6.31 -23.88
N ASP A 199 13.50 -7.31 -23.53
CA ASP A 199 12.38 -7.12 -22.63
C ASP A 199 12.83 -7.24 -21.17
N THR A 200 12.97 -6.08 -20.53
CA THR A 200 13.35 -5.96 -19.11
C THR A 200 12.41 -6.75 -18.20
N LYS A 201 11.17 -7.00 -18.63
CA LYS A 201 10.17 -7.68 -17.81
C LYS A 201 10.49 -9.14 -17.56
N PHE A 202 10.88 -9.85 -18.60
CA PHE A 202 11.26 -11.26 -18.48
C PHE A 202 12.62 -11.43 -17.80
N GLY A 203 13.50 -10.43 -17.95
CA GLY A 203 14.83 -10.44 -17.33
C GLY A 203 14.79 -10.60 -15.81
N ILE A 204 13.90 -9.91 -15.09
CA ILE A 204 13.81 -10.06 -13.62
C ILE A 204 13.38 -11.47 -13.21
N PHE A 205 12.37 -12.03 -13.88
CA PHE A 205 11.89 -13.38 -13.56
C PHE A 205 12.91 -14.45 -13.92
N ALA A 206 13.60 -14.29 -15.04
CA ALA A 206 14.68 -15.18 -15.42
C ALA A 206 15.85 -15.10 -14.43
N LEU A 207 16.17 -13.89 -13.96
CA LEU A 207 17.17 -13.67 -12.92
C LEU A 207 16.76 -14.28 -11.59
N GLU A 208 15.47 -14.27 -11.25
CA GLU A 208 14.93 -15.01 -10.10
C GLU A 208 15.17 -16.53 -10.22
N GLY A 209 15.00 -17.08 -11.42
CA GLY A 209 15.29 -18.47 -11.74
C GLY A 209 16.78 -18.80 -11.63
N VAL A 210 17.65 -17.98 -12.23
CA VAL A 210 19.11 -18.13 -12.13
C VAL A 210 19.57 -18.02 -10.67
N ALA A 211 19.04 -17.06 -9.92
CA ALA A 211 19.28 -16.92 -8.48
C ALA A 211 18.92 -18.20 -7.72
N LYS A 212 17.78 -18.82 -8.04
CA LYS A 212 17.37 -20.11 -7.45
C LYS A 212 18.35 -21.23 -7.80
N LEU A 213 18.78 -21.32 -9.07
CA LEU A 213 19.79 -22.29 -9.49
C LEU A 213 21.12 -22.10 -8.76
N MET A 214 21.56 -20.86 -8.56
CA MET A 214 22.80 -20.55 -7.84
C MET A 214 22.75 -20.91 -6.35
N LEU A 215 21.56 -20.82 -5.72
CA LEU A 215 21.38 -21.10 -4.28
C LEU A 215 21.17 -22.59 -4.01
N GLU A 216 20.38 -23.27 -4.85
CA GLU A 216 19.99 -24.68 -4.66
C GLU A 216 20.93 -25.65 -5.38
N LYS A 217 21.65 -25.21 -6.42
CA LYS A 217 22.57 -26.01 -7.24
C LYS A 217 23.90 -25.26 -7.42
N SER A 218 24.95 -25.97 -7.84
CA SER A 218 26.25 -25.37 -8.15
C SER A 218 26.28 -24.68 -9.53
N PHE A 219 25.24 -23.90 -9.84
CA PHE A 219 25.16 -23.14 -11.10
C PHE A 219 25.95 -21.83 -10.99
N SER A 220 26.72 -21.48 -12.02
CA SER A 220 27.51 -20.25 -12.04
C SER A 220 27.04 -19.35 -13.19
N TYR A 221 26.73 -18.10 -12.86
CA TYR A 221 26.40 -17.07 -13.84
C TYR A 221 27.44 -15.94 -13.81
N PRO A 222 28.15 -15.68 -14.92
CA PRO A 222 29.15 -14.61 -14.99
C PRO A 222 28.55 -13.23 -14.69
N ALA A 223 29.28 -12.40 -13.94
CA ALA A 223 28.90 -11.02 -13.65
C ALA A 223 27.46 -10.83 -13.10
N PHE A 224 26.94 -11.82 -12.36
CA PHE A 224 25.57 -11.82 -11.82
C PHE A 224 25.17 -10.50 -11.17
N PHE A 225 26.03 -9.92 -10.32
CA PHE A 225 25.71 -8.68 -9.61
C PHE A 225 25.62 -7.45 -10.51
N ASP A 226 26.38 -7.39 -11.59
CA ASP A 226 26.31 -6.25 -12.53
C ASP A 226 25.01 -6.31 -13.34
N VAL A 227 24.61 -7.51 -13.79
CA VAL A 227 23.33 -7.73 -14.46
C VAL A 227 22.15 -7.51 -13.53
N LEU A 228 22.24 -8.01 -12.29
CA LEU A 228 21.24 -7.78 -11.25
C LEU A 228 21.06 -6.28 -10.99
N TYR A 229 22.17 -5.54 -10.90
CA TYR A 229 22.13 -4.10 -10.72
C TYR A 229 21.39 -3.42 -11.87
N GLU A 230 21.74 -3.74 -13.12
CA GLU A 230 21.10 -3.18 -14.33
C GLU A 230 19.58 -3.41 -14.39
N LYS A 231 19.11 -4.62 -14.04
CA LYS A 231 17.69 -4.97 -14.16
C LYS A 231 16.85 -4.55 -12.94
N LEU A 232 17.47 -4.17 -11.82
CA LEU A 232 16.78 -3.82 -10.58
C LEU A 232 15.70 -2.73 -10.73
N PRO A 233 15.88 -1.66 -11.53
CA PRO A 233 14.87 -0.61 -11.68
C PRO A 233 13.51 -1.10 -12.17
N ALA A 234 13.45 -2.20 -12.92
CA ALA A 234 12.18 -2.71 -13.40
C ALA A 234 11.27 -3.21 -12.26
N LEU A 235 11.78 -3.44 -11.04
CA LEU A 235 10.97 -3.81 -9.87
C LEU A 235 9.87 -2.81 -9.54
N SER A 236 10.06 -1.50 -9.79
CA SER A 236 9.05 -0.49 -9.46
C SER A 236 7.77 -0.62 -10.29
N SER A 237 7.82 -1.31 -11.43
CA SER A 237 6.70 -1.44 -12.37
C SER A 237 5.84 -2.70 -12.15
N PHE A 238 6.25 -3.61 -11.26
CA PHE A 238 5.59 -4.92 -11.12
C PHE A 238 4.74 -5.07 -9.86
N PRO A 239 3.69 -5.89 -9.88
CA PRO A 239 2.93 -6.19 -8.68
C PRO A 239 3.73 -7.07 -7.70
N VAL A 240 3.48 -6.89 -6.41
CA VAL A 240 4.22 -7.56 -5.31
C VAL A 240 4.06 -9.07 -5.33
N LYS A 241 2.91 -9.57 -5.80
CA LYS A 241 2.65 -11.01 -5.91
C LYS A 241 3.72 -11.72 -6.74
N GLU A 242 4.23 -11.04 -7.77
CA GLU A 242 5.21 -11.58 -8.71
C GLU A 242 6.65 -11.30 -8.24
N THR A 243 6.90 -10.17 -7.57
CA THR A 243 8.27 -9.76 -7.20
C THR A 243 8.71 -10.14 -5.79
N LYS A 244 7.78 -10.53 -4.89
CA LYS A 244 8.12 -10.83 -3.48
C LYS A 244 9.22 -11.88 -3.34
N ASN A 245 9.18 -12.94 -4.14
CA ASN A 245 10.12 -14.06 -4.06
C ASN A 245 11.51 -13.64 -4.54
N PHE A 246 11.57 -12.69 -5.47
CA PHE A 246 12.81 -12.08 -5.92
C PHE A 246 13.40 -11.16 -4.86
N ILE A 247 12.59 -10.28 -4.25
CA ILE A 247 13.06 -9.36 -3.19
C ILE A 247 13.57 -10.13 -1.96
N LEU A 248 12.94 -11.26 -1.62
CA LEU A 248 13.43 -12.15 -0.56
C LEU A 248 14.82 -12.74 -0.89
N LYS A 249 15.06 -13.14 -2.15
CA LYS A 249 16.37 -13.60 -2.60
C LYS A 249 17.39 -12.45 -2.65
N LEU A 250 16.94 -11.25 -3.03
CA LEU A 250 17.78 -10.04 -3.01
C LEU A 250 18.29 -9.74 -1.60
N ASP A 251 17.43 -9.83 -0.58
CA ASP A 251 17.82 -9.69 0.83
C ASP A 251 18.91 -10.70 1.23
N LEU A 252 18.74 -11.97 0.80
CA LEU A 252 19.73 -13.02 1.04
C LEU A 252 21.07 -12.71 0.36
N PHE A 253 21.06 -12.25 -0.90
CA PHE A 253 22.29 -11.88 -1.60
C PHE A 253 22.98 -10.67 -0.96
N MET A 254 22.22 -9.65 -0.58
CA MET A 254 22.76 -8.46 0.07
C MET A 254 23.20 -8.75 1.52
N GLY A 255 22.77 -9.86 2.13
CA GLY A 255 23.30 -10.36 3.40
C GLY A 255 24.67 -11.03 3.31
N SER A 256 25.20 -11.27 2.10
CA SER A 256 26.50 -11.93 1.92
C SER A 256 27.67 -11.06 2.38
N THR A 257 28.60 -11.66 3.14
CA THR A 257 29.83 -11.02 3.63
C THR A 257 30.93 -10.90 2.59
N HIS A 258 30.81 -11.61 1.46
CA HIS A 258 31.84 -11.65 0.40
C HIS A 258 31.68 -10.55 -0.66
N LEU A 259 30.70 -9.66 -0.49
CA LEU A 259 30.47 -8.57 -1.45
C LEU A 259 31.37 -7.37 -1.14
N PRO A 260 31.99 -6.76 -2.17
CA PRO A 260 32.74 -5.53 -1.98
C PRO A 260 31.86 -4.38 -1.48
N ALA A 261 32.44 -3.53 -0.63
CA ALA A 261 31.79 -2.33 -0.08
C ALA A 261 31.13 -1.46 -1.16
N TYR A 262 31.79 -1.29 -2.32
CA TYR A 262 31.27 -0.46 -3.41
C TYR A 262 30.01 -1.04 -4.04
N THR A 263 29.92 -2.37 -4.15
CA THR A 263 28.73 -3.04 -4.68
C THR A 263 27.58 -2.85 -3.69
N ILE A 264 27.81 -3.05 -2.39
CA ILE A 264 26.78 -2.88 -1.36
C ILE A 264 26.26 -1.44 -1.35
N ALA A 265 27.14 -0.45 -1.40
CA ALA A 265 26.77 0.97 -1.49
C ALA A 265 25.94 1.27 -2.75
N ALA A 266 26.37 0.77 -3.91
CA ALA A 266 25.66 0.93 -5.18
C ALA A 266 24.24 0.37 -5.11
N PHE A 267 24.10 -0.85 -4.59
CA PHE A 267 22.81 -1.50 -4.40
C PHE A 267 21.94 -0.76 -3.39
N ALA A 268 22.49 -0.32 -2.24
CA ALA A 268 21.74 0.43 -1.24
C ALA A 268 21.16 1.73 -1.83
N LYS A 269 21.99 2.51 -2.53
CA LYS A 269 21.58 3.76 -3.18
C LYS A 269 20.50 3.51 -4.25
N ARG A 270 20.69 2.50 -5.10
CA ARG A 270 19.71 2.15 -6.14
C ARG A 270 18.39 1.64 -5.56
N ILE A 271 18.43 0.78 -4.54
CA ILE A 271 17.23 0.29 -3.85
C ILE A 271 16.47 1.45 -3.21
N ALA A 272 17.17 2.41 -2.59
CA ALA A 272 16.55 3.59 -1.99
C ALA A 272 15.83 4.46 -3.04
N ARG A 273 16.45 4.68 -4.22
CA ARG A 273 15.80 5.39 -5.33
C ARG A 273 14.58 4.64 -5.88
N ILE A 274 14.69 3.33 -6.07
CA ILE A 274 13.57 2.49 -6.54
C ILE A 274 12.42 2.53 -5.53
N ALA A 275 12.71 2.51 -4.23
CA ALA A 275 11.69 2.54 -3.18
C ALA A 275 10.83 3.82 -3.24
N ILE A 276 11.38 4.95 -3.71
CA ILE A 276 10.62 6.21 -3.84
C ILE A 276 9.54 6.12 -4.92
N VAL A 277 9.87 5.49 -6.06
CA VAL A 277 8.98 5.38 -7.22
C VAL A 277 8.00 4.20 -7.08
N SER A 278 8.36 3.22 -6.27
CA SER A 278 7.62 1.97 -6.13
C SER A 278 6.28 2.12 -5.39
N GLU A 279 5.36 1.20 -5.67
CA GLU A 279 4.14 1.08 -4.87
C GLU A 279 4.46 0.76 -3.40
N VAL A 280 3.57 1.18 -2.51
CA VAL A 280 3.65 1.03 -1.05
C VAL A 280 4.10 -0.36 -0.58
N GLU A 281 3.57 -1.42 -1.18
CA GLU A 281 3.87 -2.80 -0.80
C GLU A 281 5.33 -3.16 -1.10
N ILE A 282 5.84 -2.77 -2.27
CA ILE A 282 7.23 -2.99 -2.71
C ILE A 282 8.16 -2.08 -1.90
N CYS A 283 7.81 -0.80 -1.78
CA CYS A 283 8.54 0.17 -0.98
C CYS A 283 8.79 -0.37 0.44
N ASN A 284 7.74 -0.87 1.10
CA ASN A 284 7.85 -1.46 2.43
C ASN A 284 8.74 -2.72 2.49
N LEU A 285 8.87 -3.49 1.42
CA LEU A 285 9.79 -4.63 1.34
C LEU A 285 11.24 -4.17 1.11
N LEU A 286 11.45 -3.23 0.18
CA LEU A 286 12.75 -2.65 -0.12
C LEU A 286 13.34 -1.90 1.08
N LEU A 287 12.53 -1.17 1.84
CA LEU A 287 12.95 -0.57 3.11
C LEU A 287 13.37 -1.62 4.15
N GLY A 288 12.74 -2.81 4.13
CA GLY A 288 13.16 -3.93 4.95
C GLY A 288 14.52 -4.49 4.53
N VAL A 289 14.77 -4.61 3.22
CA VAL A 289 16.09 -4.98 2.68
C VAL A 289 17.14 -3.95 3.08
N LEU A 290 16.84 -2.65 2.94
CA LEU A 290 17.75 -1.57 3.33
C LEU A 290 18.06 -1.59 4.83
N ARG A 291 17.06 -1.88 5.69
CA ARG A 291 17.27 -2.07 7.13
C ARG A 291 18.25 -3.23 7.40
N ASN A 292 18.07 -4.36 6.73
CA ASN A 292 18.94 -5.52 6.91
C ASN A 292 20.36 -5.26 6.38
N MET A 293 20.49 -4.59 5.23
CA MET A 293 21.77 -4.12 4.69
C MET A 293 22.47 -3.17 5.64
N PHE A 294 21.73 -2.24 6.24
CA PHE A 294 22.23 -1.29 7.22
C PHE A 294 22.70 -1.98 8.51
N THR A 295 22.02 -3.04 8.95
CA THR A 295 22.48 -3.87 10.08
C THR A 295 23.77 -4.62 9.75
N ASN A 296 23.85 -5.22 8.56
CA ASN A 296 24.94 -6.12 8.20
C ASN A 296 26.22 -5.40 7.72
N HIS A 297 26.10 -4.19 7.18
CA HIS A 297 27.20 -3.50 6.49
C HIS A 297 27.39 -2.07 7.01
N ALA A 298 28.55 -1.83 7.63
CA ALA A 298 28.92 -0.51 8.16
C ALA A 298 28.96 0.60 7.09
N VAL A 299 29.27 0.24 5.84
CA VAL A 299 29.31 1.19 4.70
C VAL A 299 27.96 1.88 4.50
N VAL A 300 26.86 1.15 4.65
CA VAL A 300 25.50 1.70 4.50
C VAL A 300 25.16 2.63 5.68
N GLN A 301 25.69 2.36 6.87
CA GLN A 301 25.54 3.22 8.05
C GLN A 301 26.27 4.56 7.86
N GLU A 302 27.47 4.51 7.28
CA GLU A 302 28.28 5.68 6.98
C GLU A 302 27.57 6.59 5.97
N MET A 303 26.99 6.03 4.90
CA MET A 303 26.23 6.78 3.88
C MET A 303 25.01 7.56 4.43
N CYS A 304 24.48 7.17 5.59
CA CYS A 304 23.37 7.91 6.23
C CYS A 304 23.85 9.14 7.02
N HIS A 305 25.12 9.21 7.42
CA HIS A 305 25.64 10.21 8.35
C HIS A 305 26.87 10.95 7.80
N LYS A 306 26.95 11.15 6.47
CA LYS A 306 28.03 11.93 5.87
C LYS A 306 27.75 13.43 5.91
N GLU A 307 28.79 14.22 6.18
CA GLU A 307 28.75 15.69 6.09
C GLU A 307 28.84 16.21 4.65
N GLU A 308 29.41 15.41 3.75
CA GLU A 308 29.51 15.67 2.31
C GLU A 308 29.04 14.44 1.52
N PRO A 309 28.36 14.60 0.36
CA PRO A 309 27.93 15.85 -0.28
C PRO A 309 26.85 16.61 0.50
N LYS A 310 26.79 17.94 0.32
CA LYS A 310 25.78 18.82 0.98
C LYS A 310 24.53 19.00 0.12
N ASP A 311 24.72 19.05 -1.20
CA ASP A 311 23.66 19.35 -2.17
C ASP A 311 23.54 18.24 -3.22
N LEU A 312 22.36 18.13 -3.84
CA LEU A 312 22.08 17.14 -4.87
C LEU A 312 22.99 17.29 -6.11
N GLU A 313 23.35 18.52 -6.48
CA GLU A 313 24.24 18.78 -7.63
C GLU A 313 25.68 18.29 -7.39
N SER A 314 26.07 18.18 -6.12
CA SER A 314 27.36 17.65 -5.71
C SER A 314 27.35 16.13 -5.48
N ASP A 315 26.21 15.45 -5.68
CA ASP A 315 26.10 14.00 -5.52
C ASP A 315 26.96 13.27 -6.56
N PRO A 316 28.00 12.52 -6.15
CA PRO A 316 28.88 11.82 -7.09
C PRO A 316 28.19 10.59 -7.73
N TYR A 317 27.01 10.19 -7.25
CA TYR A 317 26.33 8.98 -7.71
C TYR A 317 25.87 9.05 -9.16
N VAL A 318 26.31 8.09 -9.97
CA VAL A 318 25.91 7.94 -11.38
C VAL A 318 24.97 6.75 -11.53
N GLU A 319 23.76 7.01 -12.00
CA GLU A 319 22.71 5.99 -12.06
C GLU A 319 22.81 5.06 -13.28
N ASN A 320 23.25 5.53 -14.46
CA ASN A 320 23.22 4.71 -15.68
C ASN A 320 24.51 3.91 -15.93
N THR A 321 25.18 3.44 -14.87
CA THR A 321 26.47 2.72 -14.95
C THR A 321 26.44 1.37 -14.24
N SER A 322 27.54 0.63 -14.33
CA SER A 322 27.77 -0.60 -13.56
C SER A 322 27.92 -0.32 -12.06
N SER A 323 27.79 -1.37 -11.25
CA SER A 323 27.91 -1.26 -9.78
C SER A 323 29.23 -0.62 -9.34
N LYS A 324 30.33 -0.99 -10.03
CA LYS A 324 31.70 -0.51 -9.80
C LYS A 324 31.89 0.98 -10.08
N ASN A 325 31.21 1.50 -11.11
CA ASN A 325 31.43 2.87 -11.61
C ASN A 325 30.36 3.85 -11.12
N SER A 326 29.50 3.44 -10.19
CA SER A 326 28.37 4.24 -9.69
C SER A 326 28.79 5.34 -8.70
N ASN A 327 30.00 5.28 -8.14
CA ASN A 327 30.50 6.17 -7.07
C ASN A 327 29.53 6.31 -5.87
N ALA A 328 28.72 5.29 -5.63
CA ALA A 328 27.70 5.33 -4.58
C ALA A 328 28.28 5.39 -3.16
N ILE A 329 29.50 4.88 -2.94
CA ILE A 329 30.15 4.98 -1.62
C ILE A 329 30.25 6.44 -1.17
N ASP A 330 30.61 7.33 -2.09
CA ASP A 330 30.85 8.74 -1.79
C ASP A 330 29.56 9.57 -1.75
N SER A 331 28.42 8.96 -2.06
CA SER A 331 27.08 9.55 -1.98
C SER A 331 26.44 9.34 -0.61
N SER A 332 25.42 10.15 -0.31
CA SER A 332 24.55 10.01 0.87
C SER A 332 23.20 9.35 0.52
N LEU A 333 22.51 8.76 1.49
CA LEU A 333 21.18 8.13 1.34
C LEU A 333 20.01 9.09 1.68
N TRP A 334 19.96 10.27 1.07
CA TRP A 334 18.89 11.25 1.35
C TRP A 334 17.49 10.75 1.00
N GLU A 335 17.39 9.76 0.11
CA GLU A 335 16.16 9.06 -0.23
C GLU A 335 15.43 8.53 1.01
N LEU A 336 16.18 8.08 2.03
CA LEU A 336 15.61 7.63 3.31
C LEU A 336 14.96 8.80 4.08
N GLY A 337 15.53 10.00 3.97
CA GLY A 337 14.98 11.24 4.54
C GLY A 337 13.56 11.56 4.06
N ILE A 338 13.24 11.21 2.81
CA ILE A 338 11.92 11.46 2.21
C ILE A 338 10.84 10.61 2.89
N PHE A 339 11.16 9.39 3.28
CA PHE A 339 10.18 8.46 3.87
C PHE A 339 9.71 8.87 5.27
N PHE A 340 10.44 9.74 5.99
CA PHE A 340 9.95 10.31 7.25
C PHE A 340 8.70 11.16 7.07
N ARG A 341 8.47 11.68 5.85
CA ARG A 341 7.26 12.46 5.49
C ARG A 341 6.27 11.63 4.66
N HIS A 342 6.43 10.31 4.62
CA HIS A 342 5.54 9.45 3.86
C HIS A 342 4.12 9.46 4.45
N TRP A 343 3.11 9.52 3.59
CA TRP A 343 1.71 9.61 4.00
C TRP A 343 1.24 8.41 4.84
N GLN A 344 1.90 7.25 4.68
CA GLN A 344 1.57 6.03 5.41
C GLN A 344 2.45 5.89 6.68
N PRO A 345 1.85 5.85 7.89
CA PRO A 345 2.59 5.76 9.15
C PRO A 345 3.44 4.49 9.31
N LEU A 346 3.02 3.35 8.73
CA LEU A 346 3.81 2.11 8.81
C LEU A 346 5.14 2.22 8.04
N THR A 347 5.16 2.97 6.94
CA THR A 347 6.37 3.21 6.15
C THR A 347 7.33 4.12 6.92
N VAL A 348 6.81 5.17 7.57
CA VAL A 348 7.61 6.05 8.46
C VAL A 348 8.29 5.22 9.56
N LYS A 349 7.52 4.38 10.26
CA LYS A 349 8.06 3.48 11.30
C LYS A 349 9.14 2.52 10.80
N LYS A 350 9.07 2.13 9.53
CA LYS A 350 10.08 1.25 8.91
C LYS A 350 11.40 1.94 8.63
N VAL A 351 11.47 3.27 8.63
CA VAL A 351 12.71 4.04 8.35
C VAL A 351 13.35 4.60 9.62
N GLU A 352 12.66 4.55 10.77
CA GLU A 352 13.18 4.96 12.08
C GLU A 352 14.51 4.27 12.48
N PHE A 353 14.88 3.14 11.85
CA PHE A 353 16.19 2.52 12.08
C PHE A 353 17.39 3.42 11.76
N VAL A 354 17.22 4.41 10.88
CA VAL A 354 18.29 5.36 10.53
C VAL A 354 18.67 6.20 11.75
N GLU A 355 17.71 6.57 12.60
CA GLU A 355 17.94 7.38 13.81
C GLU A 355 18.54 6.57 14.97
N ILE A 356 18.38 5.24 14.95
CA ILE A 356 18.78 4.35 16.06
C ILE A 356 20.31 4.23 16.20
N VAL A 357 21.09 4.52 15.16
CA VAL A 357 22.56 4.38 15.18
C VAL A 357 23.28 5.39 16.07
N GLY A 358 22.66 6.54 16.37
CA GLY A 358 23.16 7.45 17.41
C GLY A 358 23.20 6.80 18.81
N ASN A 359 22.41 5.74 19.03
CA ASN A 359 22.19 5.10 20.32
C ASN A 359 22.80 3.68 20.44
N LYS A 360 23.98 3.39 19.88
CA LYS A 360 24.86 2.21 20.18
C LYS A 360 24.17 0.86 20.51
N LYS A 361 23.01 0.55 19.95
CA LYS A 361 22.33 -0.73 20.10
C LYS A 361 22.50 -1.50 18.81
N SER A 362 23.16 -2.66 18.89
CA SER A 362 23.14 -3.64 17.80
C SER A 362 21.69 -3.99 17.47
N MET A 363 21.30 -3.82 16.22
CA MET A 363 19.99 -4.22 15.73
C MET A 363 20.04 -5.63 15.18
N ASP A 364 18.98 -6.41 15.39
CA ASP A 364 18.86 -7.74 14.78
C ASP A 364 18.30 -7.67 13.36
N VAL A 365 18.77 -8.58 12.51
CA VAL A 365 18.19 -8.84 11.18
C VAL A 365 16.78 -9.37 11.35
N VAL A 366 15.81 -8.78 10.63
CA VAL A 366 14.40 -9.16 10.75
C VAL A 366 13.92 -9.76 9.42
N PRO A 367 13.19 -10.90 9.46
CA PRO A 367 12.60 -11.46 8.25
C PRO A 367 11.65 -10.47 7.58
N LEU A 368 11.73 -10.38 6.25
CA LEU A 368 10.85 -9.50 5.48
C LEU A 368 9.40 -9.97 5.57
N GLN A 369 8.51 -9.05 5.94
CA GLN A 369 7.07 -9.29 6.00
C GLN A 369 6.41 -8.79 4.72
N THR A 370 5.80 -9.70 3.96
CA THR A 370 4.97 -9.35 2.81
C THR A 370 3.57 -9.00 3.30
N MET A 371 3.09 -7.80 2.95
CA MET A 371 1.71 -7.41 3.18
C MET A 371 1.12 -6.89 1.89
N THR A 372 -0.07 -7.38 1.53
CA THR A 372 -0.81 -6.86 0.39
C THR A 372 -1.50 -5.55 0.72
N LYS A 373 -1.87 -4.75 -0.29
CA LYS A 373 -2.71 -3.54 -0.14
C LYS A 373 -3.98 -3.84 0.65
N THR A 374 -4.62 -4.98 0.36
CA THR A 374 -5.85 -5.40 1.05
C THR A 374 -5.59 -5.74 2.52
N GLU A 375 -4.48 -6.41 2.84
CA GLU A 375 -4.11 -6.70 4.23
C GLU A 375 -3.67 -5.46 5.00
N LEU A 376 -2.96 -4.54 4.34
CA LEU A 376 -2.62 -3.23 4.89
C LEU A 376 -3.88 -2.46 5.23
N PHE A 377 -4.81 -2.36 4.28
CA PHE A 377 -6.11 -1.73 4.48
C PHE A 377 -6.86 -2.39 5.64
N LYS A 378 -7.03 -3.70 5.61
CA LYS A 378 -7.65 -4.46 6.72
C LYS A 378 -6.98 -4.18 8.05
N LYS A 379 -5.65 -4.16 8.14
CA LYS A 379 -4.94 -3.87 9.40
C LYS A 379 -5.24 -2.47 9.94
N TYR A 380 -5.54 -1.49 9.09
CA TYR A 380 -5.96 -0.15 9.54
C TYR A 380 -7.43 -0.10 9.97
N PHE A 381 -8.32 -0.82 9.29
CA PHE A 381 -9.76 -0.82 9.59
C PHE A 381 -10.14 -1.81 10.71
N ASP A 382 -9.50 -2.97 10.73
CA ASP A 382 -9.66 -4.05 11.71
C ASP A 382 -8.79 -3.84 12.96
N GLN A 383 -8.19 -2.65 13.13
CA GLN A 383 -7.46 -2.25 14.34
C GLN A 383 -8.37 -2.09 15.59
N GLY A 384 -9.44 -2.88 15.63
CA GLY A 384 -9.91 -3.54 16.83
C GLY A 384 -10.89 -2.72 17.63
N GLY A 385 -12.05 -2.38 17.07
CA GLY A 385 -13.23 -1.95 17.85
C GLY A 385 -13.05 -0.73 18.75
N LYS A 386 -11.88 -0.08 18.74
CA LYS A 386 -11.64 1.21 19.36
C LYS A 386 -12.41 2.20 18.52
N LYS A 387 -13.58 2.63 19.02
CA LYS A 387 -14.21 3.85 18.54
C LYS A 387 -13.10 4.90 18.48
N MET A 388 -12.80 5.44 17.31
CA MET A 388 -11.98 6.64 17.19
C MET A 388 -12.80 7.74 17.87
N GLU A 389 -12.56 7.96 19.17
CA GLU A 389 -13.33 8.93 19.97
C GLU A 389 -13.06 10.37 19.48
N ASP A 390 -11.88 10.62 18.91
CA ASP A 390 -11.48 11.93 18.40
C ASP A 390 -10.79 11.83 17.03
N CYS A 391 -11.59 11.78 15.96
CA CYS A 391 -11.08 12.15 14.64
C CYS A 391 -10.93 13.68 14.58
N PRO A 392 -9.70 14.23 14.46
CA PRO A 392 -9.53 15.66 14.27
C PRO A 392 -10.13 16.03 12.91
N ILE A 393 -11.19 16.83 12.93
CA ILE A 393 -11.77 17.40 11.72
C ILE A 393 -10.87 18.56 11.31
N SER A 394 -10.49 18.63 10.03
CA SER A 394 -9.80 19.81 9.50
C SER A 394 -10.71 21.02 9.70
N PHE A 395 -10.26 22.01 10.46
CA PHE A 395 -10.87 23.34 10.46
C PHE A 395 -10.67 23.92 9.05
N ALA A 396 -11.64 23.65 8.17
CA ALA A 396 -11.55 24.06 6.78
C ALA A 396 -11.46 25.59 6.73
N LYS A 397 -10.36 26.07 6.13
CA LYS A 397 -10.21 27.46 5.70
C LYS A 397 -11.25 27.68 4.61
N LEU A 398 -12.36 28.34 4.94
CA LEU A 398 -13.44 28.64 4.01
C LEU A 398 -13.32 30.09 3.51
N ASP A 399 -13.10 30.16 2.20
CA ASP A 399 -13.42 31.20 1.23
C ASP A 399 -12.63 32.53 1.30
N ASP A 400 -11.63 32.64 0.41
CA ASP A 400 -11.00 33.91 -0.03
C ASP A 400 -11.97 34.78 -0.89
N ASP A 401 -13.28 34.49 -0.87
CA ASP A 401 -14.29 35.24 -1.61
C ASP A 401 -14.53 36.63 -0.99
N ILE A 402 -14.08 37.65 -1.73
CA ILE A 402 -14.20 39.07 -1.36
C ILE A 402 -15.66 39.47 -1.05
N LEU A 403 -16.64 38.88 -1.74
CA LEU A 403 -18.08 39.14 -1.52
C LEU A 403 -18.56 38.64 -0.16
N PHE A 404 -18.11 37.46 0.27
CA PHE A 404 -18.45 36.88 1.56
C PHE A 404 -17.85 37.71 2.71
N GLN A 405 -16.60 38.14 2.56
CA GLN A 405 -15.92 39.00 3.53
C GLN A 405 -16.60 40.37 3.71
N ARG A 406 -17.11 40.96 2.62
CA ARG A 406 -17.91 42.19 2.67
C ARG A 406 -19.22 41.98 3.44
N GLY A 407 -19.89 40.85 3.24
CA GLY A 407 -21.12 40.50 3.95
C GLY A 407 -20.93 40.38 5.47
N ILE A 408 -19.81 39.81 5.92
CA ILE A 408 -19.49 39.72 7.35
C ILE A 408 -19.16 41.11 7.94
N LYS A 409 -18.38 41.94 7.23
CA LYS A 409 -18.08 43.31 7.69
C LYS A 409 -19.35 44.13 7.87
N ALA A 410 -20.28 44.05 6.92
CA ALA A 410 -21.57 44.74 7.01
C ALA A 410 -22.36 44.32 8.26
N LYS A 411 -22.42 43.01 8.56
CA LYS A 411 -23.06 42.49 9.78
C LYS A 411 -22.40 42.97 11.08
N LEU A 412 -21.07 43.09 11.09
CA LEU A 412 -20.35 43.60 12.27
C LEU A 412 -20.60 45.09 12.50
N VAL A 413 -20.67 45.91 11.44
CA VAL A 413 -20.99 47.34 11.57
C VAL A 413 -22.45 47.55 11.99
N GLU A 414 -23.38 46.74 11.48
CA GLU A 414 -24.78 46.78 11.89
C GLU A 414 -24.93 46.46 13.39
N GLN A 415 -24.19 45.48 13.89
CA GLN A 415 -24.24 45.09 15.31
C GLN A 415 -23.46 46.05 16.22
N PHE A 416 -22.36 46.63 15.74
CA PHE A 416 -21.50 47.55 16.49
C PHE A 416 -21.32 48.86 15.71
N PRO A 417 -22.26 49.82 15.80
CA PRO A 417 -22.21 51.06 15.02
C PRO A 417 -20.94 51.89 15.26
N GLU A 418 -20.41 51.89 16.48
CA GLU A 418 -19.17 52.61 16.82
C GLU A 418 -17.92 52.03 16.14
N LEU A 419 -18.02 50.83 15.56
CA LEU A 419 -16.94 50.17 14.83
C LEU A 419 -16.71 50.77 13.43
N GLU A 420 -17.67 51.52 12.86
CA GLU A 420 -17.60 52.00 11.47
C GLU A 420 -16.33 52.81 11.18
N SER A 421 -15.87 53.62 12.14
CA SER A 421 -14.67 54.46 12.00
C SER A 421 -13.34 53.69 12.07
N VAL A 422 -13.34 52.48 12.66
CA VAL A 422 -12.12 51.72 12.99
C VAL A 422 -12.10 50.33 12.32
N ILE A 423 -13.19 49.92 11.66
CA ILE A 423 -13.28 48.60 11.06
C ILE A 423 -12.25 48.36 9.95
N GLU A 424 -11.79 49.41 9.27
CA GLU A 424 -10.71 49.30 8.27
C GLU A 424 -9.35 49.01 8.91
N ASP A 425 -9.11 49.45 10.15
CA ASP A 425 -7.89 49.14 10.91
C ASP A 425 -7.92 47.72 11.49
N ILE A 426 -9.10 47.23 11.85
CA ILE A 426 -9.29 45.91 12.48
C ILE A 426 -9.35 44.81 11.42
N LEU A 427 -10.07 45.06 10.32
CA LEU A 427 -10.21 44.16 9.17
C LEU A 427 -9.94 44.94 7.87
N PRO A 428 -8.66 45.04 7.43
CA PRO A 428 -8.30 45.77 6.21
C PRO A 428 -9.01 45.24 4.95
N LYS A 429 -9.19 46.09 3.93
CA LYS A 429 -9.75 45.67 2.63
C LYS A 429 -8.80 44.83 1.79
N LYS A 430 -7.48 44.95 2.02
CA LYS A 430 -6.42 44.26 1.26
C LYS A 430 -5.98 42.94 1.91
N GLU A 431 -6.29 42.72 3.18
CA GLU A 431 -5.94 41.50 3.90
C GLU A 431 -7.18 40.65 4.14
N ASN A 432 -7.15 39.41 3.64
CA ASN A 432 -8.21 38.43 3.88
C ASN A 432 -8.18 38.00 5.35
N PHE A 433 -9.28 38.21 6.07
CA PHE A 433 -9.47 37.60 7.39
C PHE A 433 -9.95 36.15 7.25
N LYS A 434 -9.57 35.30 8.19
CA LYS A 434 -9.89 33.87 8.20
C LYS A 434 -11.14 33.63 9.05
N LEU A 435 -12.16 32.99 8.47
CA LEU A 435 -13.30 32.45 9.23
C LEU A 435 -13.01 31.00 9.61
N ILE A 436 -12.96 30.71 10.90
CA ILE A 436 -12.73 29.37 11.46
C ILE A 436 -14.05 28.86 12.01
N LYS A 437 -14.60 27.81 11.42
CA LYS A 437 -15.81 27.13 11.91
C LYS A 437 -15.41 25.94 12.78
N GLY A 438 -15.79 25.98 14.05
CA GLY A 438 -15.56 24.93 15.05
C GLY A 438 -16.74 23.98 15.22
N LYS A 439 -16.59 23.00 16.12
CA LYS A 439 -17.72 22.19 16.62
C LYS A 439 -18.71 23.09 17.36
N ASP A 440 -19.97 22.64 17.47
CA ASP A 440 -21.06 23.35 18.18
C ASP A 440 -21.44 24.73 17.63
N HIS A 441 -21.37 24.92 16.30
CA HIS A 441 -21.70 26.18 15.63
C HIS A 441 -20.86 27.39 16.09
N LEU A 442 -19.65 27.15 16.57
CA LEU A 442 -18.69 28.20 16.90
C LEU A 442 -18.08 28.77 15.60
N GLU A 443 -18.16 30.09 15.41
CA GLU A 443 -17.55 30.81 14.30
C GLU A 443 -16.52 31.81 14.87
N LEU A 444 -15.24 31.68 14.50
CA LEU A 444 -14.17 32.61 14.91
C LEU A 444 -13.68 33.41 13.70
N ILE A 445 -13.57 34.72 13.86
CA ILE A 445 -13.01 35.63 12.85
C ILE A 445 -11.60 35.99 13.31
N ALA A 446 -10.59 35.57 12.55
CA ALA A 446 -9.18 35.87 12.82
C ALA A 446 -8.56 36.74 11.72
N ASN A 447 -7.63 37.63 12.07
CA ASN A 447 -6.90 38.41 11.08
C ASN A 447 -5.88 37.54 10.29
N ALA A 448 -5.19 38.12 9.31
CA ALA A 448 -4.20 37.41 8.51
C ALA A 448 -3.11 36.75 9.37
N ALA A 449 -2.67 37.43 10.42
CA ALA A 449 -1.70 36.97 11.42
C ALA A 449 -2.23 35.84 12.34
N GLY A 450 -3.49 35.44 12.24
CA GLY A 450 -4.07 34.35 13.03
C GLY A 450 -4.59 34.78 14.41
N ASN A 451 -4.63 36.07 14.71
CA ASN A 451 -5.21 36.59 15.95
C ASN A 451 -6.74 36.62 15.85
N VAL A 452 -7.42 35.95 16.76
CA VAL A 452 -8.88 35.93 16.84
C VAL A 452 -9.39 37.30 17.32
N LEU A 453 -10.28 37.90 16.53
CA LEU A 453 -10.85 39.22 16.73
C LEU A 453 -12.29 39.14 17.24
N PHE A 454 -13.14 38.37 16.55
CA PHE A 454 -14.55 38.19 16.90
C PHE A 454 -14.91 36.71 16.99
N ILE A 455 -15.90 36.42 17.81
CA ILE A 455 -16.42 35.08 18.08
C ILE A 455 -17.94 35.13 17.97
N LYS A 456 -18.54 34.09 17.40
CA LYS A 456 -19.98 33.86 17.45
C LYS A 456 -20.25 32.43 17.87
N HIS A 457 -21.09 32.30 18.88
CA HIS A 457 -21.60 31.02 19.34
C HIS A 457 -23.04 30.84 18.85
N ARG A 458 -23.60 29.62 18.93
CA ARG A 458 -24.97 29.34 18.49
C ARG A 458 -26.01 30.27 19.11
N ASP A 459 -25.87 30.50 20.41
CA ASP A 459 -26.89 31.15 21.25
C ASP A 459 -26.64 32.65 21.46
N TYR A 460 -25.48 33.16 21.02
CA TYR A 460 -25.05 34.54 21.26
C TYR A 460 -24.68 35.22 19.94
N PRO A 461 -24.91 36.54 19.82
CA PRO A 461 -24.49 37.29 18.65
C PRO A 461 -22.95 37.42 18.63
N TYR A 462 -22.38 38.08 17.61
CA TYR A 462 -20.93 38.27 17.56
C TYR A 462 -20.46 39.04 18.79
N PHE A 463 -19.31 38.68 19.36
CA PHE A 463 -18.66 39.44 20.42
C PHE A 463 -17.14 39.52 20.16
N PRO A 464 -16.48 40.63 20.51
CA PRO A 464 -15.05 40.79 20.32
C PRO A 464 -14.26 39.96 21.35
N THR A 465 -12.97 39.74 21.10
CA THR A 465 -12.06 39.23 22.15
C THR A 465 -11.72 40.34 23.15
N LEU A 466 -11.37 39.98 24.39
CA LEU A 466 -10.96 40.95 25.41
C LEU A 466 -9.75 41.76 24.97
N LYS A 467 -8.82 41.15 24.23
CA LYS A 467 -7.66 41.85 23.65
C LYS A 467 -8.09 42.95 22.67
N LEU A 468 -9.09 42.68 21.83
CA LEU A 468 -9.63 43.68 20.90
C LEU A 468 -10.35 44.80 21.66
N LEU A 469 -11.16 44.43 22.66
CA LEU A 469 -11.87 45.39 23.51
C LEU A 469 -10.92 46.29 24.31
N HIS A 470 -9.80 45.77 24.81
CA HIS A 470 -8.80 46.56 25.51
C HIS A 470 -8.13 47.59 24.59
N LYS A 471 -7.97 47.27 23.30
CA LYS A 471 -7.45 48.21 22.30
C LYS A 471 -8.48 49.27 21.91
N TYR A 472 -9.76 48.91 21.87
CA TYR A 472 -10.87 49.79 21.51
C TYR A 472 -12.02 49.69 22.52
N PRO A 473 -11.91 50.33 23.70
CA PRO A 473 -12.87 50.15 24.80
C PRO A 473 -14.29 50.65 24.52
N PHE A 474 -14.46 51.50 23.51
CA PHE A 474 -15.74 52.13 23.16
C PHE A 474 -16.68 51.19 22.38
N ILE A 475 -16.18 50.10 21.77
CA ILE A 475 -16.98 49.20 20.91
C ILE A 475 -18.19 48.57 21.66
N LEU A 476 -18.08 48.38 22.98
CA LEU A 476 -19.14 47.81 23.81
C LEU A 476 -19.57 48.77 24.92
N PRO A 477 -20.88 48.83 25.25
CA PRO A 477 -21.33 49.49 26.46
C PRO A 477 -20.81 48.78 27.72
N HIS A 478 -20.57 49.54 28.78
CA HIS A 478 -19.94 49.04 30.01
C HIS A 478 -20.99 48.76 31.10
N GLN A 479 -20.78 47.67 31.83
CA GLN A 479 -21.42 47.36 33.11
C GLN A 479 -20.33 47.17 34.16
N GLN A 480 -20.51 47.68 35.38
CA GLN A 480 -19.51 47.59 36.43
C GLN A 480 -19.95 46.60 37.52
N VAL A 481 -19.04 45.71 37.91
CA VAL A 481 -19.20 44.83 39.06
C VAL A 481 -18.38 45.32 40.26
N ASP A 482 -18.90 45.04 41.45
CA ASP A 482 -18.24 45.33 42.73
C ASP A 482 -17.01 44.43 42.98
N LYS A 483 -16.10 44.88 43.85
CA LYS A 483 -14.85 44.21 44.24
C LYS A 483 -15.06 42.76 44.66
N GLY A 484 -16.16 42.46 45.34
CA GLY A 484 -16.49 41.10 45.77
C GLY A 484 -16.72 40.11 44.64
N ALA A 485 -17.22 40.59 43.48
CA ALA A 485 -17.54 39.75 42.33
C ALA A 485 -16.33 39.42 41.45
N ILE A 486 -15.25 40.22 41.52
CA ILE A 486 -14.07 40.11 40.62
C ILE A 486 -13.51 38.68 40.58
N LYS A 487 -13.31 38.05 41.75
CA LYS A 487 -12.76 36.70 41.83
C LYS A 487 -13.63 35.66 41.12
N PHE A 488 -14.95 35.80 41.19
CA PHE A 488 -15.89 34.86 40.59
C PHE A 488 -15.96 35.01 39.08
N VAL A 489 -15.93 36.26 38.58
CA VAL A 489 -15.91 36.53 37.13
C VAL A 489 -14.61 36.03 36.49
N LEU A 490 -13.46 36.20 37.16
CA LEU A 490 -12.17 35.65 36.71
C LEU A 490 -12.11 34.11 36.73
N ASN A 491 -13.04 33.46 37.43
CA ASN A 491 -13.21 32.01 37.41
C ASN A 491 -14.28 31.55 36.42
N GLY A 492 -14.82 32.45 35.59
CA GLY A 492 -15.83 32.12 34.58
C GLY A 492 -17.26 32.00 35.09
N SER A 493 -17.56 32.48 36.31
CA SER A 493 -18.95 32.47 36.81
C SER A 493 -19.80 33.54 36.11
N ASN A 494 -21.09 33.24 35.94
CA ASN A 494 -22.09 34.22 35.50
C ASN A 494 -22.28 35.32 36.56
N ILE A 495 -22.72 36.50 36.12
CA ILE A 495 -22.86 37.68 36.97
C ILE A 495 -24.31 37.76 37.43
N MET A 496 -24.49 37.71 38.74
CA MET A 496 -25.79 37.82 39.39
C MET A 496 -26.21 39.29 39.49
N CYS A 497 -27.51 39.58 39.42
CA CYS A 497 -28.05 40.94 39.52
C CYS A 497 -27.52 41.71 40.77
N PRO A 498 -27.44 41.12 41.98
CA PRO A 498 -26.89 41.80 43.15
C PRO A 498 -25.43 42.26 43.01
N GLY A 499 -24.64 41.63 42.13
CA GLY A 499 -23.26 42.01 41.86
C GLY A 499 -23.11 43.27 41.01
N LEU A 500 -24.20 43.71 40.36
CA LEU A 500 -24.28 44.90 39.52
C LEU A 500 -25.00 46.07 40.21
N THR A 501 -25.88 45.78 41.19
CA THR A 501 -26.70 46.77 41.92
C THR A 501 -26.13 47.12 43.29
N SER A 502 -24.98 46.55 43.68
CA SER A 502 -24.28 46.87 44.92
C SER A 502 -23.63 48.26 44.87
N PRO A 503 -23.15 48.82 46.00
CA PRO A 503 -22.57 50.18 46.03
C PRO A 503 -21.38 50.40 45.07
N GLY A 504 -20.65 49.34 44.73
CA GLY A 504 -19.55 49.36 43.75
C GLY A 504 -19.96 48.96 42.33
N GLY A 505 -21.20 48.52 42.13
CA GLY A 505 -21.76 48.14 40.84
C GLY A 505 -22.41 49.32 40.14
N VAL A 506 -22.34 49.35 38.80
CA VAL A 506 -22.97 50.38 37.97
C VAL A 506 -23.62 49.70 36.79
N VAL A 507 -24.94 49.94 36.64
CA VAL A 507 -25.73 49.45 35.50
C VAL A 507 -26.01 50.63 34.56
N LYS A 508 -25.52 50.56 33.32
CA LYS A 508 -25.84 51.51 32.26
C LYS A 508 -27.29 51.34 31.81
N GLU A 509 -28.03 52.44 31.78
CA GLU A 509 -29.44 52.47 31.39
C GLU A 509 -29.64 52.22 29.88
N GLY A 510 -30.83 51.73 29.50
CA GLY A 510 -31.23 51.59 28.08
C GLY A 510 -30.69 50.36 27.35
N LEU A 511 -30.15 49.36 28.04
CA LEU A 511 -29.71 48.11 27.40
C LEU A 511 -30.80 47.03 27.48
N GLU A 512 -31.08 46.43 26.32
CA GLU A 512 -32.06 45.35 26.18
C GLU A 512 -31.45 43.97 26.46
N LYS A 513 -32.32 42.99 26.71
CA LYS A 513 -31.94 41.58 26.83
C LYS A 513 -31.29 41.08 25.52
N GLY A 514 -30.18 40.36 25.63
CA GLY A 514 -29.39 39.85 24.51
C GLY A 514 -28.26 40.78 24.07
N SER A 515 -28.16 41.99 24.63
CA SER A 515 -27.07 42.92 24.31
C SER A 515 -25.73 42.44 24.87
N VAL A 516 -24.67 42.54 24.07
CA VAL A 516 -23.30 42.23 24.50
C VAL A 516 -22.70 43.44 25.20
N VAL A 517 -22.11 43.23 26.38
CA VAL A 517 -21.57 44.29 27.23
C VAL A 517 -20.16 43.98 27.69
N ALA A 518 -19.36 45.01 27.92
CA ALA A 518 -18.09 44.91 28.60
C ALA A 518 -18.30 44.96 30.12
N ILE A 519 -17.68 44.04 30.84
CA ILE A 519 -17.77 43.96 32.30
C ILE A 519 -16.51 44.60 32.88
N MET A 520 -16.69 45.71 33.58
CA MET A 520 -15.67 46.51 34.26
C MET A 520 -15.67 46.20 35.75
N ALA A 521 -14.52 46.33 36.42
CA ALA A 521 -14.43 46.18 37.87
C ALA A 521 -14.30 47.55 38.54
N GLU A 522 -14.91 47.69 39.71
CA GLU A 522 -14.71 48.87 40.56
C GLU A 522 -13.21 49.16 40.77
N GLY A 523 -12.78 50.36 40.37
CA GLY A 523 -11.40 50.82 40.52
C GLY A 523 -10.41 50.25 39.49
N LYS A 524 -10.86 49.63 38.40
CA LYS A 524 -10.01 49.15 37.29
C LYS A 524 -10.34 49.86 35.98
N GLN A 525 -9.31 50.07 35.15
CA GLN A 525 -9.44 50.76 33.86
C GLN A 525 -9.77 49.83 32.68
N HIS A 526 -9.51 48.53 32.80
CA HIS A 526 -9.71 47.56 31.73
C HIS A 526 -10.86 46.61 32.05
N ALA A 527 -11.58 46.16 31.02
CA ALA A 527 -12.63 45.16 31.16
C ALA A 527 -12.04 43.82 31.64
N LEU A 528 -12.72 43.18 32.58
CA LEU A 528 -12.33 41.85 33.07
C LEU A 528 -13.01 40.70 32.33
N ALA A 529 -14.17 40.96 31.73
CA ALA A 529 -14.94 39.99 30.98
C ALA A 529 -15.85 40.68 29.96
N ILE A 530 -16.43 39.88 29.07
CA ILE A 530 -17.47 40.22 28.12
C ILE A 530 -18.67 39.34 28.46
N GLY A 531 -19.84 39.95 28.56
CA GLY A 531 -21.06 39.25 28.91
C GLY A 531 -22.21 39.54 27.97
N CYS A 532 -23.25 38.71 28.04
CA CYS A 532 -24.52 38.93 27.37
C CYS A 532 -25.62 39.21 28.41
N MET A 533 -26.43 40.24 28.19
CA MET A 533 -27.54 40.60 29.07
C MET A 533 -28.62 39.51 29.04
N THR A 534 -28.90 38.85 30.17
CA THR A 534 -30.01 37.88 30.30
C THR A 534 -31.35 38.56 30.61
N MET A 535 -31.29 39.80 31.10
CA MET A 535 -32.42 40.66 31.49
C MET A 535 -32.13 42.10 31.01
N SER A 536 -33.13 42.97 30.91
CA SER A 536 -32.89 44.38 30.57
C SER A 536 -32.22 45.13 31.72
N SER A 537 -31.55 46.25 31.45
CA SER A 537 -30.95 47.09 32.51
C SER A 537 -31.97 47.51 33.57
N GLU A 538 -33.21 47.81 33.17
CA GLU A 538 -34.28 48.16 34.10
C GLU A 538 -34.68 46.98 34.98
N ASP A 539 -34.79 45.80 34.39
CA ASP A 539 -35.19 44.59 35.11
C ASP A 539 -34.11 44.12 36.09
N ILE A 540 -32.83 44.30 35.76
CA ILE A 540 -31.72 43.99 36.67
C ILE A 540 -31.84 44.81 37.96
N VAL A 541 -32.16 46.10 37.83
CA VAL A 541 -32.33 47.01 38.98
C VAL A 541 -33.63 46.72 39.73
N LYS A 542 -34.73 46.44 39.03
CA LYS A 542 -36.06 46.19 39.64
C LYS A 542 -36.15 44.84 40.35
N ILE A 543 -35.71 43.75 39.72
CA ILE A 543 -35.88 42.38 40.22
C ILE A 543 -34.78 42.03 41.22
N ASN A 544 -33.55 42.52 40.98
CA ASN A 544 -32.38 42.35 41.86
C ASN A 544 -32.14 40.90 42.34
N SER A 545 -32.48 39.92 41.52
CA SER A 545 -32.35 38.48 41.83
C SER A 545 -32.15 37.70 40.53
N GLY A 546 -31.40 36.60 40.61
CA GLY A 546 -31.06 35.76 39.46
C GLY A 546 -29.80 36.20 38.70
N ILE A 547 -29.57 35.58 37.54
CA ILE A 547 -28.46 35.86 36.64
C ILE A 547 -28.82 37.09 35.81
N GLY A 548 -28.01 38.14 35.88
CA GLY A 548 -28.18 39.37 35.08
C GLY A 548 -27.32 39.40 33.82
N LEU A 549 -26.16 38.73 33.83
CA LEU A 549 -25.30 38.57 32.65
C LEU A 549 -24.72 37.16 32.58
N ASP A 550 -24.77 36.56 31.39
CA ASP A 550 -23.98 35.37 31.07
C ASP A 550 -22.54 35.78 30.77
N ASN A 551 -21.57 35.07 31.34
CA ASN A 551 -20.15 35.33 31.10
C ASN A 551 -19.69 34.59 29.84
N LEU A 552 -19.31 35.33 28.79
CA LEU A 552 -18.93 34.77 27.50
C LEU A 552 -17.41 34.57 27.37
N HIS A 553 -16.64 35.54 27.85
CA HIS A 553 -15.19 35.57 27.72
C HIS A 553 -14.58 36.39 28.86
N TYR A 554 -13.62 35.84 29.60
CA TYR A 554 -13.03 36.48 30.77
C TYR A 554 -11.51 36.38 30.79
N LEU A 555 -10.85 37.25 31.56
CA LEU A 555 -9.39 37.21 31.72
C LEU A 555 -8.93 35.86 32.29
N ASN A 556 -7.89 35.28 31.68
CA ASN A 556 -7.32 33.95 31.99
C ASN A 556 -8.09 32.72 31.46
N ASP A 557 -9.16 32.93 30.70
CA ASP A 557 -9.80 31.81 29.99
C ASP A 557 -8.95 31.30 28.81
N GLY A 558 -9.47 30.27 28.12
CA GLY A 558 -8.77 29.67 26.98
C GLY A 558 -8.53 30.65 25.82
N LEU A 559 -9.50 31.55 25.55
CA LEU A 559 -9.42 32.54 24.48
C LEU A 559 -8.39 33.63 24.80
N TRP A 560 -8.28 34.04 26.06
CA TRP A 560 -7.28 35.02 26.52
C TRP A 560 -5.86 34.47 26.37
N LYS A 561 -5.68 33.18 26.72
CA LYS A 561 -4.39 32.48 26.66
C LYS A 561 -3.94 32.09 25.26
N LEU A 562 -4.77 32.31 24.22
CA LEU A 562 -4.36 32.03 22.85
C LEU A 562 -3.08 32.84 22.51
N PRO A 563 -2.00 32.16 22.07
CA PRO A 563 -0.76 32.83 21.71
C PRO A 563 -1.01 33.74 20.51
N VAL A 564 -0.60 35.00 20.64
CA VAL A 564 -0.58 35.94 19.52
C VAL A 564 0.63 35.53 18.67
N GLN A 565 0.41 35.11 17.43
CA GLN A 565 1.53 34.95 16.50
C GLN A 565 2.02 36.35 16.15
N SER A 566 3.19 36.70 16.69
CA SER A 566 3.90 37.97 16.46
C SER A 566 4.57 37.97 15.10
#